data_AF-A0AAD7VQ45-F1
#
_entry.id   AF-A0AAD7VQ45-F1
#
_cell.length_a   1.000
_cell.length_b   1.000
_cell.length_c   1.000
_cell.angle_alpha   90.00
_cell.angle_beta   90.00
_cell.angle_gamma   90.00
#
_symmetry.space_group_name_H-M   'P 1'
#
loop_
_entity.id
_entity.type
_entity.pdbx_description
1 polymer ?
#
loop_
_entity_poly.entity_id
_entity_poly.type
_entity_poly.pdbx_seq_one_letter_code
_entity_poly.pdbx_strand_id
1 'polypeptide(L)'
;MAIDDDKSPICIPFILEKLKEHQDAHDGLFSIPPFFIGLNGVQGVGKTTLVTILERTLKGPPYLLPVCVLSIDDLYLTHADQVKLAQSNPLNRLVQHRGAPGTHDMTLATTLFAELKNEQPTRIPRYDKSQHNGQGDRMENSKWVLVNQDGQPKIKVIILEGWCVGFKSLPDDQVKAKWEESNRAHCPADLNTSRITLSKFRLEDLLFMNRKLRDYDVITEEFDAMIHLDAIDIFDVYEWRLQQEAELRQETGHGMSNEQVINFVDGYYPAYELFSEKLREGILKDKGCQLRLTLKRDRKVKDIFVI
;
A
#
# COMPACT_ATOMS: atom_id res chain seq x y z
N MET A 1 21.44 12.45 -9.21
CA MET A 1 20.94 11.87 -10.48
C MET A 1 19.52 12.39 -10.68
N ALA A 2 19.18 12.94 -11.84
CA ALA A 2 17.79 13.30 -12.11
C ALA A 2 16.96 12.02 -12.10
N ILE A 3 15.93 11.97 -11.27
CA ILE A 3 14.96 10.87 -11.28
C ILE A 3 14.22 10.99 -12.62
N ASP A 4 14.43 10.01 -13.49
CA ASP A 4 13.69 9.88 -14.74
C ASP A 4 12.24 9.46 -14.39
N ASP A 5 11.37 10.46 -14.23
CA ASP A 5 9.98 10.28 -13.84
C ASP A 5 9.07 10.24 -15.06
N ASP A 6 8.74 9.03 -15.50
CA ASP A 6 7.79 8.73 -16.57
C ASP A 6 6.37 8.43 -16.06
N LYS A 7 6.13 8.48 -14.74
CA LYS A 7 4.84 8.11 -14.12
C LYS A 7 3.98 9.34 -13.84
N SER A 8 4.54 10.39 -13.22
CA SER A 8 3.74 11.56 -12.86
C SER A 8 3.08 12.26 -14.06
N PRO A 9 3.69 12.34 -15.27
CA PRO A 9 3.02 12.91 -16.44
C PRO A 9 1.77 12.13 -16.88
N ILE A 10 1.62 10.87 -16.46
CA ILE A 10 0.46 10.03 -16.73
C ILE A 10 -0.54 10.12 -15.57
N CYS A 11 -0.05 10.01 -14.33
CA CYS A 11 -0.89 10.01 -13.14
C CYS A 11 -1.58 11.37 -12.88
N ILE A 12 -0.90 12.50 -13.13
CA ILE A 12 -1.47 13.83 -12.84
C ILE A 12 -2.69 14.14 -13.70
N PRO A 13 -2.67 14.00 -15.04
CA PRO A 13 -3.86 14.20 -15.86
C PRO A 13 -5.03 13.30 -15.45
N PHE A 14 -4.75 12.02 -15.16
CA PHE A 14 -5.76 11.08 -14.68
C PHE A 14 -6.39 11.55 -13.36
N ILE A 15 -5.59 11.94 -12.36
CA ILE A 15 -6.09 12.46 -11.08
C ILE A 15 -6.97 13.69 -11.30
N LEU A 16 -6.53 14.64 -12.13
CA LEU A 16 -7.25 15.88 -12.37
C LEU A 16 -8.57 15.67 -13.12
N GLU A 17 -8.58 14.75 -14.09
CA GLU A 17 -9.80 14.34 -14.79
C GLU A 17 -10.81 13.72 -13.82
N LYS A 18 -10.39 12.74 -13.01
CA LYS A 18 -11.27 12.07 -12.05
C LYS A 18 -11.71 12.96 -10.89
N LEU A 19 -10.84 13.86 -10.44
CA LEU A 19 -11.21 14.89 -9.47
C LEU A 19 -12.28 15.84 -10.03
N LYS A 20 -12.17 16.24 -11.30
CA LYS A 20 -13.18 17.07 -11.95
C LYS A 20 -14.52 16.34 -12.06
N GLU A 21 -14.52 15.09 -12.51
CA GLU A 21 -15.73 14.25 -12.55
C GLU A 21 -16.39 14.13 -11.17
N HIS A 22 -15.58 13.95 -10.11
CA HIS A 22 -16.06 13.93 -8.73
C HIS A 22 -16.69 15.25 -8.29
N GLN A 23 -16.07 16.38 -8.63
CA GLN A 23 -16.60 17.71 -8.32
C GLN A 23 -17.92 17.97 -9.05
N ASP A 24 -17.98 17.63 -10.35
CA ASP A 24 -19.17 17.79 -11.17
C ASP A 24 -20.33 16.90 -10.65
N ALA A 25 -20.03 15.69 -10.18
CA ALA A 25 -21.04 14.78 -9.61
C ALA A 25 -21.61 15.25 -8.27
N HIS A 26 -20.91 16.14 -7.56
CA HIS A 26 -21.32 16.70 -6.28
C HIS A 26 -21.69 18.19 -6.39
N ASP A 27 -21.89 18.70 -7.61
CA ASP A 27 -22.29 20.08 -7.83
C ASP A 27 -23.62 20.39 -7.12
N GLY A 28 -23.71 21.58 -6.53
CA GLY A 28 -24.85 21.99 -5.72
C GLY A 28 -24.87 21.52 -4.25
N LEU A 29 -23.91 20.71 -3.81
CA LEU A 29 -23.72 20.45 -2.37
C LEU A 29 -23.09 21.66 -1.66
N PHE A 30 -23.42 21.83 -0.36
CA PHE A 30 -22.85 22.89 0.47
C PHE A 30 -21.32 22.74 0.66
N SER A 31 -20.83 21.49 0.72
CA SER A 31 -19.40 21.17 0.64
C SER A 31 -19.21 19.90 -0.18
N ILE A 32 -18.31 19.95 -1.15
CA ILE A 32 -17.90 18.77 -1.91
C ILE A 32 -17.02 17.89 -1.01
N PRO A 33 -17.34 16.60 -0.82
CA PRO A 33 -16.54 15.71 0.00
C PRO A 33 -15.13 15.55 -0.58
N PRO A 34 -14.10 15.30 0.25
CA PRO A 34 -12.74 15.06 -0.24
C PRO A 34 -12.68 13.88 -1.21
N PHE A 35 -11.81 13.98 -2.21
CA PHE A 35 -11.55 12.95 -3.20
C PHE A 35 -10.46 12.00 -2.72
N PHE A 36 -10.78 10.72 -2.55
CA PHE A 36 -9.88 9.70 -2.02
C PHE A 36 -9.24 8.88 -3.15
N ILE A 37 -7.91 8.83 -3.14
CA ILE A 37 -7.10 8.10 -4.10
C ILE A 37 -6.33 7.01 -3.37
N GLY A 38 -6.53 5.76 -3.76
CA GLY A 38 -5.63 4.68 -3.34
C GLY A 38 -4.47 4.53 -4.32
N LEU A 39 -3.24 4.43 -3.80
CA LEU A 39 -2.04 4.21 -4.59
C LEU A 39 -1.35 2.91 -4.16
N ASN A 40 -1.43 1.90 -5.02
CA ASN A 40 -0.78 0.61 -4.83
C ASN A 40 0.52 0.50 -5.63
N GLY A 41 1.44 -0.28 -5.10
CA GLY A 41 2.60 -0.75 -5.81
C GLY A 41 3.49 -1.60 -4.92
N VAL A 42 4.18 -2.57 -5.49
CA VAL A 42 5.04 -3.48 -4.74
C VAL A 42 6.25 -2.80 -4.08
N GLN A 43 7.02 -3.49 -3.21
CA GLN A 43 8.21 -2.87 -2.60
C GLN A 43 9.24 -2.50 -3.67
N GLY A 44 9.89 -1.34 -3.50
CA GLY A 44 10.97 -0.89 -4.38
C GLY A 44 10.54 -0.41 -5.77
N VAL A 45 9.24 -0.42 -6.09
CA VAL A 45 8.70 -0.01 -7.40
C VAL A 45 8.75 1.50 -7.68
N GLY A 46 9.09 2.33 -6.68
CA GLY A 46 9.15 3.78 -6.80
C GLY A 46 7.90 4.54 -6.32
N LYS A 47 7.01 3.91 -5.54
CA LYS A 47 5.82 4.55 -4.95
C LYS A 47 6.13 5.86 -4.23
N THR A 48 7.06 5.84 -3.26
CA THR A 48 7.39 7.02 -2.45
C THR A 48 7.82 8.18 -3.32
N THR A 49 8.66 7.92 -4.33
CA THR A 49 9.08 8.93 -5.31
C THR A 49 7.89 9.52 -6.06
N LEU A 50 7.00 8.68 -6.61
CA LEU A 50 5.80 9.14 -7.30
C LEU A 50 4.91 9.98 -6.38
N VAL A 51 4.61 9.47 -5.17
CA VAL A 51 3.75 10.15 -4.19
C VAL A 51 4.30 11.52 -3.81
N THR A 52 5.61 11.65 -3.60
CA THR A 52 6.23 12.96 -3.34
C THR A 52 6.07 13.93 -4.52
N ILE A 53 6.21 13.45 -5.75
CA ILE A 53 6.02 14.28 -6.96
C ILE A 53 4.55 14.66 -7.12
N LEU A 54 3.61 13.73 -6.92
CA LEU A 54 2.17 14.00 -6.96
C LEU A 54 1.79 15.04 -5.92
N GLU A 55 2.19 14.86 -4.67
CA GLU A 55 1.90 15.81 -3.58
C GLU A 55 2.42 17.21 -3.91
N ARG A 56 3.69 17.32 -4.30
CA ARG A 56 4.32 18.60 -4.63
C ARG A 56 3.62 19.28 -5.81
N THR A 57 3.34 18.53 -6.87
CA THR A 57 2.73 19.10 -8.08
C THR A 57 1.30 19.53 -7.83
N LEU A 58 0.48 18.70 -7.19
CA LEU A 58 -0.93 19.02 -6.91
C LEU A 58 -1.06 20.20 -5.93
N LYS A 59 -0.16 20.32 -4.94
CA LYS A 59 -0.12 21.49 -4.02
C LYS A 59 0.44 22.77 -4.68
N GLY A 60 1.26 22.63 -5.72
CA GLY A 60 1.91 23.75 -6.39
C GLY A 60 1.04 24.41 -7.47
N PRO A 61 1.42 25.60 -7.97
CA PRO A 61 0.83 26.16 -9.18
C PRO A 61 0.99 25.21 -10.37
N PRO A 62 -0.02 25.10 -11.25
CA PRO A 62 -1.26 25.89 -11.28
C PRO A 62 -2.40 25.32 -10.42
N TYR A 63 -2.23 24.17 -9.77
CA TYR A 63 -3.34 23.41 -9.18
C TYR A 63 -3.73 23.86 -7.77
N LEU A 64 -2.76 24.15 -6.90
CA LEU A 64 -2.97 24.68 -5.55
C LEU A 64 -3.99 23.87 -4.70
N LEU A 65 -4.02 22.54 -4.87
CA LEU A 65 -4.98 21.67 -4.22
C LEU A 65 -4.60 21.39 -2.74
N PRO A 66 -5.55 21.43 -1.80
CA PRO A 66 -5.35 20.97 -0.43
C PRO A 66 -5.20 19.44 -0.37
N VAL A 67 -3.96 18.95 -0.48
CA VAL A 67 -3.64 17.52 -0.56
C VAL A 67 -3.12 17.00 0.78
N CYS A 68 -3.60 15.83 1.20
CA CYS A 68 -3.03 15.04 2.30
C CYS A 68 -2.55 13.69 1.78
N VAL A 69 -1.30 13.34 2.08
CA VAL A 69 -0.75 12.02 1.80
C VAL A 69 -0.72 11.22 3.09
N LEU A 70 -1.26 10.00 3.04
CA LEU A 70 -1.25 9.01 4.10
C LEU A 70 -0.47 7.80 3.62
N SER A 71 0.32 7.21 4.51
CA SER A 71 0.89 5.88 4.29
C SER A 71 0.10 4.86 5.09
N ILE A 72 -0.22 3.71 4.52
CA ILE A 72 -0.81 2.61 5.30
C ILE A 72 0.12 2.16 6.43
N ASP A 73 1.44 2.32 6.27
CA ASP A 73 2.43 2.00 7.30
C ASP A 73 2.30 2.91 8.53
N ASP A 74 1.74 4.13 8.40
CA ASP A 74 1.46 4.99 9.56
C ASP A 74 0.31 4.46 10.43
N LEU A 75 -0.45 3.48 9.91
CA LEU A 75 -1.56 2.81 10.57
C LEU A 75 -1.15 1.45 11.18
N TYR A 76 0.14 1.12 11.26
CA TYR A 76 0.54 -0.09 11.99
C TYR A 76 0.00 -0.11 13.43
N LEU A 77 -0.22 -1.32 13.93
CA LEU A 77 -0.49 -1.55 15.35
C LEU A 77 0.62 -0.92 16.21
N THR A 78 0.26 -0.50 17.42
CA THR A 78 1.26 -0.15 18.44
C THR A 78 2.20 -1.33 18.67
N HIS A 79 3.42 -1.07 19.15
CA HIS A 79 4.36 -2.15 19.48
C HIS A 79 3.73 -3.18 20.41
N ALA A 80 3.03 -2.70 21.46
CA ALA A 80 2.35 -3.54 22.42
C ALA A 80 1.31 -4.46 21.76
N ASP A 81 0.51 -3.95 20.82
CA ASP A 81 -0.51 -4.75 20.15
C ASP A 81 0.07 -5.68 19.08
N GLN A 82 1.15 -5.26 18.40
CA GLN A 82 1.92 -6.14 17.52
C GLN A 82 2.53 -7.32 18.28
N VAL A 83 3.06 -7.11 19.50
CA VAL A 83 3.56 -8.18 20.37
C VAL A 83 2.44 -9.14 20.78
N LYS A 84 1.26 -8.62 21.17
CA LYS A 84 0.09 -9.46 21.48
C LYS A 84 -0.37 -10.28 20.27
N LEU A 85 -0.37 -9.68 19.07
CA LEU A 85 -0.73 -10.37 17.83
C LEU A 85 0.22 -11.53 17.55
N ALA A 86 1.54 -11.29 17.65
CA ALA A 86 2.55 -12.33 17.47
C ALA A 86 2.40 -13.46 18.51
N GLN A 87 2.22 -13.12 19.80
CA GLN A 87 2.06 -14.10 20.88
C GLN A 87 0.80 -14.96 20.75
N SER A 88 -0.30 -14.39 20.24
CA SER A 88 -1.53 -15.14 19.99
C SER A 88 -1.48 -16.00 18.72
N ASN A 89 -0.48 -15.80 17.85
CA ASN A 89 -0.29 -16.53 16.61
C ASN A 89 1.16 -17.05 16.47
N PRO A 90 1.67 -17.85 17.43
CA PRO A 90 3.11 -18.15 17.53
C PRO A 90 3.69 -18.91 16.34
N LEU A 91 2.84 -19.60 15.56
CA LEU A 91 3.26 -20.36 14.39
C LEU A 91 3.08 -19.58 13.07
N ASN A 92 2.36 -18.45 13.10
CA ASN A 92 2.09 -17.67 11.90
C ASN A 92 3.23 -16.69 11.61
N ARG A 93 4.11 -17.07 10.68
CA ARG A 93 5.28 -16.27 10.31
C ARG A 93 4.93 -14.90 9.71
N LEU A 94 3.74 -14.74 9.12
CA LEU A 94 3.33 -13.51 8.43
C LEU A 94 3.04 -12.35 9.39
N VAL A 95 2.79 -12.63 10.67
CA VAL A 95 2.35 -11.64 11.66
C VAL A 95 3.24 -11.55 12.90
N GLN A 96 4.45 -12.11 12.82
CA GLN A 96 5.46 -11.95 13.89
C GLN A 96 6.00 -10.52 13.96
N HIS A 97 5.96 -9.81 12.83
CA HIS A 97 6.37 -8.42 12.70
C HIS A 97 5.33 -7.63 11.91
N ARG A 98 5.43 -6.30 11.96
CA ARG A 98 4.61 -5.40 11.15
C ARG A 98 4.84 -5.67 9.66
N GLY A 99 3.77 -5.63 8.87
CA GLY A 99 3.83 -5.73 7.41
C GLY A 99 2.52 -6.21 6.82
N ALA A 100 2.21 -7.50 7.01
CA ALA A 100 1.10 -8.18 6.36
C ALA A 100 -0.29 -7.64 6.78
N PRO A 101 -1.34 -7.80 5.94
CA PRO A 101 -2.72 -7.57 6.35
C PRO A 101 -3.03 -8.27 7.68
N GLY A 102 -3.51 -7.48 8.64
CA GLY A 102 -3.71 -7.89 10.03
C GLY A 102 -2.78 -7.21 11.04
N THR A 103 -1.70 -6.57 10.58
CA THR A 103 -0.77 -5.82 11.45
C THR A 103 -1.04 -4.31 11.49
N HIS A 104 -2.15 -3.86 10.91
CA HIS A 104 -2.59 -2.46 10.94
C HIS A 104 -3.79 -2.30 11.89
N ASP A 105 -3.90 -1.13 12.50
CA ASP A 105 -5.01 -0.72 13.37
C ASP A 105 -6.18 -0.21 12.51
N MET A 106 -7.06 -1.14 12.14
CA MET A 106 -8.20 -0.82 11.28
C MET A 106 -9.28 0.00 11.99
N THR A 107 -9.30 0.00 13.34
CA THR A 107 -10.17 0.90 14.12
C THR A 107 -9.69 2.33 13.96
N LEU A 108 -8.39 2.59 14.13
CA LEU A 108 -7.80 3.90 13.86
C LEU A 108 -8.05 4.33 12.42
N ALA A 109 -7.88 3.42 11.45
CA ALA A 109 -8.09 3.74 10.04
C ALA A 109 -9.54 4.13 9.74
N THR A 110 -10.51 3.42 10.31
CA THR A 110 -11.94 3.71 10.17
C THR A 110 -12.26 5.11 10.70
N THR A 111 -11.78 5.44 11.90
CA THR A 111 -11.97 6.77 12.48
C THR A 111 -11.29 7.86 11.65
N LEU A 112 -10.04 7.64 11.23
CA LEU A 112 -9.29 8.60 10.40
C LEU A 112 -10.02 8.92 9.10
N PHE A 113 -10.48 7.90 8.37
CA PHE A 113 -11.18 8.08 7.10
C PHE A 113 -12.53 8.78 7.31
N ALA A 114 -13.29 8.40 8.33
CA ALA A 114 -14.55 9.05 8.66
C ALA A 114 -14.37 10.53 9.01
N GLU A 115 -13.38 10.88 9.84
CA GLU A 115 -13.12 12.28 10.20
C GLU A 115 -12.66 13.10 9.00
N LEU A 116 -11.76 12.56 8.17
CA LEU A 116 -11.29 13.23 6.96
C LEU A 116 -12.42 13.44 5.95
N LYS A 117 -13.24 12.42 5.70
CA LYS A 117 -14.40 12.49 4.79
C LYS A 117 -15.40 13.57 5.20
N ASN A 118 -15.56 13.77 6.51
CA ASN A 118 -16.44 14.80 7.08
C ASN A 118 -15.72 16.13 7.36
N GLU A 119 -14.49 16.30 6.86
CA GLU A 119 -13.69 17.54 6.97
C GLU A 119 -13.49 18.02 8.42
N GLN A 120 -13.52 17.09 9.38
CA GLN A 120 -13.34 17.37 10.79
C GLN A 120 -11.88 17.66 11.10
N PRO A 121 -11.58 18.42 12.18
CA PRO A 121 -10.22 18.53 12.70
C PRO A 121 -9.65 17.14 13.04
N THR A 122 -8.59 16.73 12.36
CA THR A 122 -8.09 15.35 12.41
C THR A 122 -6.60 15.32 12.65
N ARG A 123 -6.13 14.42 13.53
CA ARG A 123 -4.69 14.18 13.71
C ARG A 123 -4.24 13.07 12.77
N ILE A 124 -3.26 13.36 11.92
CA ILE A 124 -2.70 12.40 10.97
C ILE A 124 -1.69 11.50 11.69
N PRO A 125 -1.95 10.18 11.80
CA PRO A 125 -1.07 9.27 12.52
C PRO A 125 0.32 9.19 11.90
N ARG A 126 1.30 8.89 12.75
CA ARG A 126 2.69 8.68 12.34
C ARG A 126 3.27 7.47 13.04
N TYR A 127 4.02 6.68 12.29
CA TYR A 127 4.71 5.50 12.80
C TYR A 127 6.23 5.66 12.68
N ASP A 128 6.94 5.38 13.76
CA ASP A 128 8.39 5.41 13.79
C ASP A 128 8.93 3.98 13.75
N LYS A 129 9.42 3.58 12.58
CA LYS A 129 9.98 2.25 12.32
C LYS A 129 11.27 1.98 13.09
N SER A 130 11.93 2.99 13.64
CA SER A 130 13.22 2.86 14.33
C SER A 130 13.07 2.47 15.82
N GLN A 131 11.91 2.75 16.43
CA GLN A 131 11.67 2.42 17.83
C GLN A 131 11.78 0.92 18.11
N HIS A 132 12.01 0.55 19.38
CA HIS A 132 12.15 -0.84 19.84
C HIS A 132 13.13 -1.66 19.00
N ASN A 133 14.33 -1.12 18.76
CA ASN A 133 15.38 -1.75 17.94
C ASN A 133 14.90 -2.12 16.52
N GLY A 134 14.18 -1.20 15.86
CA GLY A 134 13.68 -1.40 14.51
C GLY A 134 12.38 -2.20 14.41
N GLN A 135 11.79 -2.65 15.52
CA GLN A 135 10.46 -3.27 15.54
C GLN A 135 9.34 -2.25 15.33
N GLY A 136 9.62 -0.98 15.62
CA GLY A 136 8.76 0.16 15.39
C GLY A 136 7.71 0.38 16.46
N ASP A 137 7.21 1.62 16.54
CA ASP A 137 6.03 1.96 17.34
C ASP A 137 5.29 3.16 16.75
N ARG A 138 4.04 3.31 17.16
CA ARG A 138 3.24 4.49 16.87
C ARG A 138 3.81 5.68 17.63
N MET A 139 3.97 6.81 16.94
CA MET A 139 4.39 8.04 17.60
C MET A 139 3.28 8.56 18.52
N GLU A 140 3.65 9.26 19.59
CA GLU A 140 2.69 9.93 20.46
C GLU A 140 1.78 10.89 19.67
N ASN A 141 0.50 10.93 20.03
CA ASN A 141 -0.50 11.78 19.37
C ASN A 141 -0.09 13.25 19.28
N SER A 142 0.69 13.76 20.25
CA SER A 142 1.21 15.14 20.27
C SER A 142 2.09 15.47 19.07
N LYS A 143 2.77 14.47 18.49
CA LYS A 143 3.65 14.60 17.32
C LYS A 143 2.92 14.47 15.98
N TRP A 144 1.62 14.18 16.01
CA TRP A 144 0.78 14.05 14.82
C TRP A 144 0.36 15.43 14.32
N VAL A 145 0.36 15.60 13.00
CA VAL A 145 -0.06 16.85 12.36
C VAL A 145 -1.58 16.96 12.47
N LEU A 146 -2.07 18.07 13.02
CA LEU A 146 -3.49 18.37 13.10
C LEU A 146 -3.92 19.17 11.87
N VAL A 147 -4.81 18.60 11.06
CA VAL A 147 -5.34 19.16 9.81
C VAL A 147 -6.81 19.57 9.96
N ASN A 148 -7.35 20.26 8.96
CA ASN A 148 -8.76 20.69 8.89
C ASN A 148 -9.22 21.54 10.09
N GLN A 149 -8.31 22.26 10.75
CA GLN A 149 -8.69 23.17 11.84
C GLN A 149 -9.45 24.39 11.30
N ASP A 150 -10.11 25.12 12.19
CA ASP A 150 -10.75 26.39 11.84
C ASP A 150 -9.70 27.38 11.31
N GLY A 151 -10.02 28.03 10.18
CA GLY A 151 -9.10 28.93 9.47
C GLY A 151 -8.03 28.24 8.61
N GLN A 152 -7.97 26.90 8.58
CA GLN A 152 -7.14 26.16 7.63
C GLN A 152 -7.96 25.77 6.38
N PRO A 153 -7.33 25.72 5.19
CA PRO A 153 -7.93 25.06 4.04
C PRO A 153 -8.30 23.62 4.39
N LYS A 154 -9.55 23.23 4.12
CA LYS A 154 -9.98 21.84 4.27
C LYS A 154 -9.30 20.98 3.20
N ILE A 155 -8.80 19.83 3.59
CA ILE A 155 -8.21 18.86 2.67
C ILE A 155 -9.29 18.42 1.68
N LYS A 156 -8.97 18.50 0.38
CA LYS A 156 -9.89 18.11 -0.71
C LYS A 156 -9.40 16.92 -1.51
N VAL A 157 -8.11 16.55 -1.39
CA VAL A 157 -7.54 15.36 -2.04
C VAL A 157 -6.76 14.57 -1.01
N ILE A 158 -7.07 13.28 -0.88
CA ILE A 158 -6.41 12.37 0.05
C ILE A 158 -5.79 11.24 -0.75
N ILE A 159 -4.49 11.01 -0.60
CA ILE A 159 -3.78 9.90 -1.24
C ILE A 159 -3.37 8.94 -0.15
N LEU A 160 -3.97 7.74 -0.12
CA LEU A 160 -3.46 6.63 0.71
C LEU A 160 -2.54 5.75 -0.13
N GLU A 161 -1.25 5.75 0.19
CA GLU A 161 -0.28 4.88 -0.46
C GLU A 161 0.05 3.64 0.38
N GLY A 162 0.31 2.52 -0.28
CA GLY A 162 0.77 1.33 0.40
C GLY A 162 0.88 0.12 -0.53
N TRP A 163 1.64 -0.88 -0.08
CA TRP A 163 1.93 -2.06 -0.90
C TRP A 163 0.75 -3.03 -1.02
N CYS A 164 -0.18 -3.00 -0.05
CA CYS A 164 -1.40 -3.82 -0.03
C CYS A 164 -2.69 -2.98 -0.18
N VAL A 165 -2.58 -1.67 -0.42
CA VAL A 165 -3.75 -0.79 -0.62
C VAL A 165 -4.55 -1.26 -1.83
N GLY A 166 -5.87 -1.43 -1.68
CA GLY A 166 -6.74 -1.91 -2.75
C GLY A 166 -6.72 -3.43 -3.00
N PHE A 167 -5.94 -4.20 -2.25
CA PHE A 167 -6.09 -5.65 -2.26
C PHE A 167 -7.45 -6.04 -1.67
N LYS A 168 -8.11 -7.01 -2.31
CA LYS A 168 -9.39 -7.55 -1.88
C LYS A 168 -9.23 -9.02 -1.49
N SER A 169 -9.91 -9.41 -0.41
CA SER A 169 -9.93 -10.81 0.02
C SER A 169 -10.54 -11.72 -1.06
N LEU A 170 -10.17 -12.99 -0.98
CA LEU A 170 -10.72 -14.07 -1.80
C LEU A 170 -11.68 -14.93 -0.97
N PRO A 171 -12.60 -15.64 -1.63
CA PRO A 171 -13.23 -16.83 -1.04
C PRO A 171 -12.17 -17.81 -0.52
N ASP A 172 -12.41 -18.41 0.66
CA ASP A 172 -11.43 -19.28 1.33
C ASP A 172 -11.05 -20.52 0.49
N ASP A 173 -11.97 -21.02 -0.33
CA ASP A 173 -11.76 -22.11 -1.29
C ASP A 173 -10.80 -21.72 -2.42
N GLN A 174 -10.84 -20.47 -2.90
CA GLN A 174 -9.87 -19.97 -3.88
C GLN A 174 -8.46 -19.85 -3.30
N VAL A 175 -8.33 -19.41 -2.04
CA VAL A 175 -7.03 -19.39 -1.33
C VAL A 175 -6.49 -20.80 -1.22
N LYS A 176 -7.34 -21.76 -0.83
CA LYS A 176 -6.97 -23.18 -0.73
C LYS A 176 -6.54 -23.74 -2.09
N ALA A 177 -7.28 -23.45 -3.16
CA ALA A 177 -6.95 -23.93 -4.50
C ALA A 177 -5.58 -23.41 -4.98
N LYS A 178 -5.30 -22.11 -4.82
CA LYS A 178 -3.99 -21.52 -5.16
C LYS A 178 -2.86 -22.11 -4.32
N TRP A 179 -3.09 -22.37 -3.04
CA TRP A 179 -2.11 -23.02 -2.16
C TRP A 179 -1.84 -24.48 -2.57
N GLU A 180 -2.87 -25.26 -2.88
CA GLU A 180 -2.72 -26.64 -3.36
C GLU A 180 -2.01 -26.72 -4.71
N GLU A 181 -2.32 -25.80 -5.63
CA GLU A 181 -1.62 -25.66 -6.91
C GLU A 181 -0.13 -25.38 -6.71
N SER A 182 0.18 -24.41 -5.84
CA SER A 182 1.55 -24.08 -5.44
C SER A 182 2.29 -25.31 -4.87
N ASN A 183 1.64 -26.12 -4.04
CA ASN A 183 2.24 -27.35 -3.51
C ASN A 183 2.47 -28.43 -4.58
N ARG A 184 1.59 -28.55 -5.57
CA ARG A 184 1.78 -29.48 -6.70
C ARG A 184 2.90 -29.04 -7.64
N ALA A 185 3.04 -27.74 -7.85
CA ALA A 185 4.07 -27.15 -8.71
C ALA A 185 5.44 -27.10 -8.04
N HIS A 186 5.51 -27.23 -6.71
CA HIS A 186 6.77 -27.22 -5.97
C HIS A 186 7.59 -28.50 -6.25
N CYS A 187 8.68 -28.36 -7.01
CA CYS A 187 9.63 -29.44 -7.25
C CYS A 187 10.76 -29.39 -6.21
N PRO A 188 10.97 -30.43 -5.38
CA PRO A 188 12.00 -30.44 -4.32
C PRO A 188 13.44 -30.27 -4.82
N ALA A 189 13.68 -30.51 -6.11
CA ALA A 189 15.01 -30.43 -6.72
C ALA A 189 15.47 -28.99 -7.03
N ASP A 190 14.58 -27.99 -6.92
CA ASP A 190 14.83 -26.62 -7.39
C ASP A 190 14.63 -25.60 -6.25
N LEU A 191 15.29 -25.85 -5.11
CA LEU A 191 15.18 -25.07 -3.87
C LEU A 191 15.60 -23.60 -4.01
N ASN A 192 16.34 -23.24 -5.06
CA ASN A 192 16.80 -21.88 -5.32
C ASN A 192 16.03 -21.14 -6.43
N THR A 193 15.03 -21.80 -7.03
CA THR A 193 14.42 -21.31 -8.29
C THR A 193 12.90 -21.37 -8.30
N SER A 194 12.25 -21.92 -7.26
CA SER A 194 10.79 -21.93 -7.15
C SER A 194 10.24 -20.52 -6.92
N ARG A 195 9.80 -19.90 -8.02
CA ARG A 195 9.04 -18.64 -8.13
C ARG A 195 7.63 -18.72 -7.50
N ILE A 196 7.47 -19.53 -6.48
CA ILE A 196 6.18 -19.81 -5.85
C ILE A 196 6.45 -19.85 -4.35
N THR A 197 5.84 -18.92 -3.62
CA THR A 197 6.08 -18.77 -2.18
C THR A 197 4.94 -19.31 -1.33
N LEU A 198 3.73 -19.48 -1.87
CA LEU A 198 2.57 -19.95 -1.09
C LEU A 198 2.80 -21.30 -0.41
N SER A 199 3.54 -22.22 -1.03
CA SER A 199 3.87 -23.54 -0.45
C SER A 199 4.82 -23.45 0.76
N LYS A 200 5.53 -22.33 0.93
CA LYS A 200 6.38 -22.08 2.11
C LYS A 200 5.57 -21.76 3.37
N PHE A 201 4.28 -21.47 3.23
CA PHE A 201 3.38 -21.07 4.32
C PHE A 201 2.29 -22.10 4.56
N ARG A 202 1.81 -22.17 5.80
CA ARG A 202 0.68 -23.02 6.17
C ARG A 202 -0.60 -22.41 5.61
N LEU A 203 -1.54 -23.25 5.18
CA LEU A 203 -2.83 -22.78 4.67
C LEU A 203 -3.56 -21.89 5.70
N GLU A 204 -3.46 -22.22 7.00
CA GLU A 204 -4.09 -21.46 8.08
C GLU A 204 -3.55 -20.03 8.19
N ASP A 205 -2.26 -19.81 7.88
CA ASP A 205 -1.62 -18.50 7.91
C ASP A 205 -2.10 -17.63 6.73
N LEU A 206 -2.25 -18.25 5.56
CA LEU A 206 -2.80 -17.60 4.37
C LEU A 206 -4.27 -17.24 4.54
N LEU A 207 -5.06 -18.16 5.12
CA LEU A 207 -6.46 -17.90 5.46
C LEU A 207 -6.60 -16.84 6.55
N PHE A 208 -5.68 -16.79 7.52
CA PHE A 208 -5.63 -15.71 8.51
C PHE A 208 -5.46 -14.35 7.82
N MET A 209 -4.43 -14.22 6.97
CA MET A 209 -4.16 -12.97 6.23
C MET A 209 -5.34 -12.59 5.33
N ASN A 210 -5.93 -13.56 4.61
CA ASN A 210 -7.11 -13.35 3.76
C ASN A 210 -8.32 -12.83 4.56
N ARG A 211 -8.58 -13.39 5.74
CA ARG A 211 -9.66 -12.91 6.62
C ARG A 211 -9.37 -11.51 7.15
N LYS A 212 -8.13 -11.24 7.58
CA LYS A 212 -7.72 -9.90 8.03
C LYS A 212 -7.79 -8.84 6.94
N LEU A 213 -7.58 -9.22 5.68
CA LEU A 213 -7.71 -8.31 4.56
C LEU A 213 -9.15 -7.79 4.38
N ARG A 214 -10.18 -8.52 4.83
CA ARG A 214 -11.59 -8.03 4.82
C ARG A 214 -11.77 -6.77 5.67
N ASP A 215 -11.00 -6.63 6.75
CA ASP A 215 -11.06 -5.45 7.62
C ASP A 215 -10.64 -4.16 6.87
N TYR A 216 -9.97 -4.27 5.70
CA TYR A 216 -9.48 -3.16 4.87
C TYR A 216 -10.54 -2.66 3.88
N ASP A 217 -11.68 -3.33 3.80
CA ASP A 217 -12.79 -2.90 2.94
C ASP A 217 -13.33 -1.53 3.37
N VAL A 218 -13.28 -1.20 4.68
CA VAL A 218 -13.66 0.12 5.23
C VAL A 218 -12.86 1.29 4.65
N ILE A 219 -11.63 1.03 4.17
CA ILE A 219 -10.80 2.01 3.47
C ILE A 219 -11.03 1.89 1.96
N THR A 220 -11.04 0.65 1.46
CA THR A 220 -11.02 0.40 0.01
C THR A 220 -12.32 0.84 -0.66
N GLU A 221 -13.44 0.77 0.05
CA GLU A 221 -14.75 1.23 -0.43
C GLU A 221 -14.89 2.76 -0.47
N GLU A 222 -13.98 3.49 0.20
CA GLU A 222 -13.95 4.95 0.22
C GLU A 222 -13.17 5.53 -0.96
N PHE A 223 -12.45 4.73 -1.75
CA PHE A 223 -11.68 5.25 -2.88
C PHE A 223 -12.57 5.68 -4.05
N ASP A 224 -12.34 6.91 -4.49
CA ASP A 224 -12.93 7.47 -5.70
C ASP A 224 -12.09 7.16 -6.94
N ALA A 225 -10.77 7.02 -6.77
CA ALA A 225 -9.85 6.57 -7.80
C ALA A 225 -8.72 5.67 -7.26
N MET A 226 -8.16 4.86 -8.15
CA MET A 226 -7.04 3.96 -7.85
C MET A 226 -5.91 4.12 -8.85
N ILE A 227 -4.67 4.14 -8.34
CA ILE A 227 -3.45 4.08 -9.15
C ILE A 227 -2.67 2.84 -8.73
N HIS A 228 -2.38 1.96 -9.69
CA HIS A 228 -1.67 0.71 -9.45
C HIS A 228 -0.37 0.66 -10.27
N LEU A 229 0.77 0.66 -9.58
CA LEU A 229 2.09 0.41 -10.16
C LEU A 229 2.37 -1.10 -10.15
N ASP A 230 2.08 -1.76 -11.26
CA ASP A 230 2.16 -3.21 -11.41
C ASP A 230 3.52 -3.61 -12.00
N ALA A 231 4.22 -4.56 -11.38
CA ALA A 231 5.44 -5.12 -11.95
C ALA A 231 5.07 -6.14 -13.03
N ILE A 232 5.65 -6.03 -14.23
CA ILE A 232 5.48 -7.05 -15.28
C ILE A 232 5.89 -8.42 -14.75
N ASP A 233 7.01 -8.42 -14.04
CA ASP A 233 7.50 -9.59 -13.33
C ASP A 233 7.55 -9.27 -11.84
N ILE A 234 6.67 -9.91 -11.06
CA ILE A 234 6.58 -9.68 -9.61
C ILE A 234 7.91 -10.02 -8.92
N PHE A 235 8.74 -10.88 -9.52
CA PHE A 235 10.07 -11.25 -9.01
C PHE A 235 11.09 -10.11 -8.99
N ASP A 236 10.86 -9.05 -9.77
CA ASP A 236 11.70 -7.86 -9.76
C ASP A 236 11.73 -7.18 -8.37
N VAL A 237 10.74 -7.45 -7.51
CA VAL A 237 10.69 -6.96 -6.11
C VAL A 237 11.92 -7.38 -5.30
N TYR A 238 12.42 -8.61 -5.47
CA TYR A 238 13.63 -9.05 -4.75
C TYR A 238 14.81 -8.17 -5.10
N GLU A 239 15.02 -7.92 -6.40
CA GLU A 239 16.12 -7.10 -6.86
C GLU A 239 15.97 -5.64 -6.49
N TRP A 240 14.77 -5.08 -6.63
CA TRP A 240 14.51 -3.70 -6.24
C TRP A 240 14.75 -3.49 -4.75
N ARG A 241 14.36 -4.47 -3.91
CA ARG A 241 14.63 -4.40 -2.48
C ARG A 241 16.10 -4.59 -2.15
N LEU A 242 16.81 -5.49 -2.84
CA LEU A 242 18.25 -5.66 -2.68
C LEU A 242 19.02 -4.38 -3.05
N GLN A 243 18.63 -3.69 -4.13
CA GLN A 243 19.20 -2.41 -4.53
C GLN A 243 18.96 -1.34 -3.46
N GLN A 244 17.71 -1.20 -2.99
CA GLN A 244 17.36 -0.24 -1.94
C GLN A 244 18.16 -0.49 -0.64
N GLU A 245 18.31 -1.75 -0.24
CA GLU A 245 19.07 -2.10 0.97
C GLU A 245 20.59 -1.93 0.77
N ALA A 246 21.10 -2.11 -0.45
CA ALA A 246 22.49 -1.82 -0.77
C ALA A 246 22.80 -0.32 -0.68
N GLU A 247 21.92 0.53 -1.21
CA GLU A 247 22.00 1.99 -1.10
C GLU A 247 21.97 2.43 0.38
N LEU A 248 21.02 1.91 1.16
CA LEU A 248 20.93 2.21 2.60
C LEU A 248 22.20 1.83 3.37
N ARG A 249 22.79 0.65 3.07
CA ARG A 249 24.05 0.22 3.69
C ARG A 249 25.22 1.12 3.30
N GLN A 250 25.26 1.59 2.06
CA GLN A 250 26.29 2.52 1.60
C GLN A 250 26.18 3.89 2.30
N GLU A 251 24.96 4.38 2.52
CA GLU A 251 24.72 5.68 3.13
C GLU A 251 24.88 5.68 4.66
N THR A 252 24.46 4.60 5.33
CA THR A 252 24.33 4.58 6.80
C THR A 252 25.27 3.60 7.50
N GLY A 253 25.91 2.69 6.75
CA GLY A 253 26.70 1.58 7.30
C GLY A 253 25.85 0.48 7.97
N HIS A 254 24.53 0.60 7.97
CA HIS A 254 23.59 -0.34 8.58
C HIS A 254 22.55 -0.82 7.56
N GLY A 255 22.03 -2.03 7.75
CA GLY A 255 20.99 -2.59 6.88
C GLY A 255 20.99 -4.13 6.90
N MET A 256 19.97 -4.71 6.27
CA MET A 256 19.81 -6.15 6.13
C MET A 256 20.89 -6.76 5.22
N SER A 257 21.32 -7.98 5.53
CA SER A 257 22.06 -8.84 4.60
C SER A 257 21.17 -9.24 3.42
N ASN A 258 21.78 -9.72 2.33
CA ASN A 258 21.00 -10.17 1.17
C ASN A 258 20.02 -11.31 1.53
N GLU A 259 20.43 -12.22 2.42
CA GLU A 259 19.56 -13.29 2.93
C GLU A 259 18.41 -12.75 3.78
N GLN A 260 18.68 -11.77 4.65
CA GLN A 260 17.65 -11.09 5.43
C GLN A 260 16.66 -10.33 4.53
N VAL A 261 17.13 -9.72 3.44
CA VAL A 261 16.27 -9.10 2.44
C VAL A 261 15.35 -10.13 1.78
N ILE A 262 15.87 -11.29 1.37
CA ILE A 262 15.06 -12.36 0.78
C ILE A 262 13.99 -12.83 1.77
N ASN A 263 14.37 -13.12 3.02
CA ASN A 263 13.43 -13.53 4.06
C ASN A 263 12.37 -12.45 4.36
N PHE A 264 12.77 -11.18 4.34
CA PHE A 264 11.86 -10.06 4.50
C PHE A 264 10.84 -10.02 3.35
N VAL A 265 11.32 -10.08 2.11
CA VAL A 265 10.48 -10.03 0.90
C VAL A 265 9.54 -11.24 0.81
N ASP A 266 10.00 -12.43 1.20
CA ASP A 266 9.20 -13.66 1.28
C ASP A 266 7.93 -13.48 2.13
N GLY A 267 7.96 -12.61 3.15
CA GLY A 267 6.79 -12.30 3.98
C GLY A 267 5.67 -11.55 3.26
N TYR A 268 5.94 -10.93 2.10
CA TYR A 268 4.97 -10.14 1.33
C TYR A 268 4.43 -10.86 0.10
N TYR A 269 5.20 -11.79 -0.46
CA TYR A 269 4.84 -12.51 -1.67
C TYR A 269 3.53 -13.28 -1.60
N PRO A 270 3.17 -13.93 -0.47
CA PRO A 270 1.87 -14.58 -0.36
C PRO A 270 0.70 -13.65 -0.66
N ALA A 271 0.79 -12.38 -0.25
CA ALA A 271 -0.24 -11.39 -0.57
C ALA A 271 -0.20 -10.99 -2.05
N TYR A 272 0.98 -10.90 -2.66
CA TYR A 272 1.09 -10.64 -4.11
C TYR A 272 0.49 -11.76 -4.95
N GLU A 273 0.80 -13.01 -4.63
CA GLU A 273 0.31 -14.19 -5.35
C GLU A 273 -1.21 -14.39 -5.17
N LEU A 274 -1.76 -14.04 -3.99
CA LEU A 274 -3.19 -14.18 -3.72
C LEU A 274 -4.03 -13.01 -4.24
N PHE A 275 -3.61 -11.76 -4.05
CA PHE A 275 -4.54 -10.62 -4.13
C PHE A 275 -4.29 -9.66 -5.29
N SER A 276 -3.13 -9.71 -5.94
CA SER A 276 -2.81 -8.77 -7.03
C SER A 276 -3.69 -8.95 -8.26
N GLU A 277 -4.19 -10.16 -8.51
CA GLU A 277 -5.02 -10.48 -9.68
C GLU A 277 -6.32 -9.67 -9.68
N LYS A 278 -7.05 -9.64 -8.55
CA LYS A 278 -8.26 -8.81 -8.41
C LYS A 278 -7.96 -7.33 -8.59
N LEU A 279 -6.82 -6.85 -8.07
CA LEU A 279 -6.43 -5.45 -8.29
C LEU A 279 -6.12 -5.20 -9.77
N ARG A 280 -5.49 -6.14 -10.47
CA ARG A 280 -5.23 -6.04 -11.92
C ARG A 280 -6.50 -6.01 -12.76
N GLU A 281 -7.54 -6.72 -12.35
CA GLU A 281 -8.86 -6.73 -13.01
C GLU A 281 -9.63 -5.41 -12.85
N GLY A 282 -9.28 -4.61 -11.83
CA GLY A 282 -9.91 -3.33 -11.54
C GLY A 282 -10.94 -3.41 -10.42
N ILE A 283 -10.62 -2.84 -9.26
CA ILE A 283 -11.55 -2.75 -8.13
C ILE A 283 -12.55 -1.58 -8.27
N LEU A 284 -12.25 -0.64 -9.17
CA LEU A 284 -13.12 0.50 -9.54
C LEU A 284 -13.50 0.49 -11.03
N LYS A 285 -13.42 -0.67 -11.69
CA LYS A 285 -13.63 -0.81 -13.15
C LYS A 285 -14.99 -0.32 -13.62
N ASP A 286 -16.03 -0.50 -12.79
CA ASP A 286 -17.39 -0.09 -13.14
C ASP A 286 -17.53 1.44 -13.23
N LYS A 287 -16.58 2.19 -12.67
CA LYS A 287 -16.51 3.65 -12.73
C LYS A 287 -15.48 4.17 -13.74
N GLY A 288 -14.63 3.30 -14.31
CA GLY A 288 -13.48 3.73 -15.12
C GLY A 288 -12.45 4.56 -14.33
N CYS A 289 -12.40 4.34 -13.02
CA CYS A 289 -11.61 5.16 -12.08
C CYS A 289 -10.33 4.45 -11.60
N GLN A 290 -9.78 3.51 -12.37
CA GLN A 290 -8.53 2.86 -12.02
C GLN A 290 -7.47 2.97 -13.12
N LEU A 291 -6.32 3.57 -12.79
CA LEU A 291 -5.13 3.62 -13.63
C LEU A 291 -4.15 2.51 -13.23
N ARG A 292 -3.80 1.62 -14.16
CA ARG A 292 -2.73 0.63 -13.98
C ARG A 292 -1.57 0.93 -14.91
N LEU A 293 -0.37 1.05 -14.34
CA LEU A 293 0.89 1.20 -15.06
C LEU A 293 1.72 -0.08 -14.89
N THR A 294 2.00 -0.79 -15.98
CA THR A 294 2.92 -1.94 -15.93
C THR A 294 4.35 -1.44 -16.05
N LEU A 295 5.22 -1.89 -15.15
CA LEU A 295 6.61 -1.44 -15.08
C LEU A 295 7.56 -2.57 -15.44
N LYS A 296 8.58 -2.24 -16.23
CA LYS A 296 9.75 -3.09 -16.48
C LYS A 296 10.64 -3.13 -15.25
N ARG A 297 11.61 -4.05 -15.28
CA ARG A 297 12.67 -4.18 -14.27
C ARG A 297 13.47 -2.91 -14.00
N ASP A 298 13.61 -2.02 -14.98
CA ASP A 298 14.24 -0.69 -14.83
C ASP A 298 13.30 0.36 -14.19
N ARG A 299 12.12 -0.07 -13.73
CA ARG A 299 11.02 0.73 -13.17
C ARG A 299 10.38 1.70 -14.18
N LYS A 300 10.68 1.59 -15.48
CA LYS A 300 10.02 2.42 -16.51
C LYS A 300 8.68 1.84 -16.91
N VAL A 301 7.74 2.74 -17.21
CA VAL A 301 6.40 2.40 -17.71
C VAL A 301 6.53 1.69 -19.05
N LYS A 302 5.81 0.58 -19.20
CA LYS A 302 5.67 -0.17 -20.45
C LYS A 302 4.29 0.01 -21.06
N ASP A 303 3.25 -0.32 -20.29
CA ASP A 303 1.87 -0.26 -20.73
C ASP A 303 1.03 0.54 -19.73
N ILE A 304 0.00 1.20 -20.25
CA ILE A 304 -0.92 2.06 -19.50
C ILE A 304 -2.33 1.52 -19.72
N PHE A 305 -3.07 1.28 -18.65
CA PHE A 305 -4.46 0.85 -18.70
C PHE A 305 -5.31 1.79 -17.84
N VAL A 306 -6.38 2.33 -18.42
CA VAL A 306 -7.49 2.93 -17.68
C VAL A 306 -8.58 1.88 -17.64
N ILE A 307 -8.92 1.42 -16.43
CA ILE A 307 -9.81 0.31 -16.12
C ILE A 307 -11.06 0.85 -15.44
#